data_AF-A0A7Y4TT84-F1
#
_entry.id   AF-A0A7Y4TT84-F1
#
_cell.length_a   1.000
_cell.length_b   1.000
_cell.length_c   1.000
_cell.angle_alpha   90.00
_cell.angle_beta   90.00
_cell.angle_gamma   90.00
#
_symmetry.space_group_name_H-M   'P 1'
#
loop_
_entity.id
_entity.type
_entity.pdbx_description
1 polymer ?
#
loop_
_entity_poly.entity_id
_entity_poly.type
_entity_poly.pdbx_seq_one_letter_code
_entity_poly.pdbx_strand_id
1 'polypeptide(L)'
;MEKPVKITRLPKSEYFASVFEIFNRQKRLPQQIPLTKLSKRVDERTVTDTSVAIPECVSCGACCFFGMIPIERREPEHLAEYIEVLADHSDVVIERVLYRDEADGRCRHLSGELAVNVGCEVYPDRPRACRDFEAGSDRCFGYRRMFGVDPPLGDAELEAVLEKFSVRPQPVK
;
A
#
# COMPACT_ATOMS: atom_id res chain seq x y z
N MET A 1 4.85 7.78 -28.67
CA MET A 1 5.38 6.40 -28.60
C MET A 1 4.83 5.78 -27.35
N GLU A 2 4.01 4.72 -27.47
CA GLU A 2 3.59 3.95 -26.30
C GLU A 2 4.83 3.31 -25.66
N LYS A 3 4.98 3.48 -24.34
CA LYS A 3 6.08 2.89 -23.58
C LYS A 3 5.84 1.38 -23.54
N PRO A 4 6.84 0.52 -23.86
CA PRO A 4 6.63 -0.92 -23.80
C PRO A 4 6.32 -1.36 -22.38
N VAL A 5 5.28 -2.19 -22.23
CA VAL A 5 4.83 -2.74 -20.96
C VAL A 5 5.64 -3.99 -20.66
N LYS A 6 6.28 -4.03 -19.49
CA LYS A 6 7.00 -5.22 -19.02
C LYS A 6 6.10 -6.06 -18.12
N ILE A 7 5.72 -7.25 -18.61
CA ILE A 7 4.86 -8.19 -17.88
C ILE A 7 5.71 -9.36 -17.39
N THR A 8 5.74 -9.57 -16.08
CA THR A 8 6.31 -10.78 -15.47
C THR A 8 5.17 -11.74 -15.13
N ARG A 9 5.29 -13.02 -15.51
CA ARG A 9 4.30 -14.05 -15.16
C ARG A 9 4.87 -14.97 -14.11
N LEU A 10 4.16 -15.14 -13.00
CA LEU A 10 4.58 -16.01 -11.90
C LEU A 10 3.44 -16.94 -11.49
N PRO A 11 3.70 -18.25 -11.29
CA PRO A 11 2.77 -19.12 -10.60
C PRO A 11 2.42 -18.56 -9.21
N LYS A 12 1.20 -18.81 -8.75
CA LYS A 12 0.69 -18.34 -7.46
C LYS A 12 1.64 -18.70 -6.33
N SER A 13 2.08 -19.95 -6.26
CA SER A 13 3.02 -20.45 -5.24
C SER A 13 4.34 -19.65 -5.22
N GLU A 14 4.94 -19.40 -6.38
CA GLU A 14 6.17 -18.60 -6.50
C GLU A 14 5.96 -17.14 -6.11
N TYR A 15 4.86 -16.53 -6.58
CA TYR A 15 4.53 -15.16 -6.22
C TYR A 15 4.38 -14.98 -4.70
N PHE A 16 3.64 -15.87 -4.03
CA PHE A 16 3.48 -15.79 -2.58
C PHE A 16 4.78 -16.08 -1.83
N ALA A 17 5.65 -16.96 -2.34
CA ALA A 17 6.99 -17.16 -1.78
C ALA A 17 7.82 -15.87 -1.86
N SER A 18 7.83 -15.18 -3.00
CA SER A 18 8.50 -13.89 -3.16
C SER A 18 7.93 -12.82 -2.23
N VAL A 19 6.60 -12.72 -2.11
CA VAL A 19 5.95 -11.78 -1.19
C VAL A 19 6.33 -12.07 0.26
N PHE A 20 6.40 -13.35 0.65
CA PHE A 20 6.80 -13.76 1.98
C PHE A 20 8.25 -13.38 2.29
N GLU A 21 9.18 -13.62 1.35
CA GLU A 21 10.58 -13.21 1.49
C GLU A 21 10.74 -11.69 1.63
N ILE A 22 10.06 -10.93 0.78
CA ILE A 22 10.01 -9.46 0.88
C ILE A 22 9.51 -9.05 2.26
N PHE A 23 8.39 -9.62 2.71
CA PHE A 23 7.82 -9.32 4.01
C PHE A 23 8.78 -9.63 5.15
N ASN A 24 9.58 -10.69 5.08
CA ASN A 24 10.53 -11.05 6.14
C ASN A 24 11.76 -10.13 6.18
N ARG A 25 12.25 -9.67 5.03
CA ARG A 25 13.44 -8.82 4.92
C ARG A 25 13.16 -7.35 5.19
N GLN A 26 11.94 -6.91 4.93
CA GLN A 26 11.59 -5.52 4.96
C GLN A 26 11.64 -4.92 6.37
N LYS A 27 12.45 -3.88 6.53
CA LYS A 27 12.59 -3.13 7.78
C LYS A 27 11.32 -2.31 8.03
N ARG A 28 10.52 -2.71 9.02
CA ARG A 28 9.31 -2.00 9.46
C ARG A 28 9.13 -2.11 10.97
N LEU A 29 8.49 -1.13 11.54
CA LEU A 29 8.00 -1.16 12.91
C LEU A 29 6.75 -2.06 13.02
N PRO A 30 6.50 -2.68 14.18
CA PRO A 30 5.28 -3.45 14.42
C PRO A 30 4.02 -2.64 14.13
N GLN A 31 3.04 -3.27 13.47
CA GLN A 31 1.74 -2.65 13.26
C GLN A 31 0.98 -2.57 14.58
N GLN A 32 0.73 -1.34 15.05
CA GLN A 32 -0.13 -1.12 16.24
C GLN A 32 -1.62 -1.38 15.91
N ILE A 33 -2.03 -1.08 14.68
CA ILE A 33 -3.39 -1.32 14.17
C ILE A 33 -3.27 -1.92 12.77
N PRO A 34 -3.99 -3.01 12.45
CA PRO A 34 -3.97 -3.57 11.11
C PRO A 34 -4.37 -2.54 10.05
N LEU A 35 -3.55 -2.35 9.01
CA LEU A 35 -3.82 -1.38 7.95
C LEU A 35 -5.18 -1.59 7.26
N THR A 36 -5.66 -2.84 7.21
CA THR A 36 -6.96 -3.21 6.65
C THR A 36 -8.14 -2.66 7.43
N LYS A 37 -7.95 -2.29 8.70
CA LYS A 37 -8.96 -1.65 9.55
C LYS A 37 -8.95 -0.13 9.45
N LEU A 38 -7.89 0.46 8.91
CA LEU A 38 -7.75 1.91 8.75
C LEU A 38 -8.38 2.36 7.43
N SER A 39 -9.10 3.49 7.45
CA SER A 39 -9.68 4.05 6.23
C SER A 39 -8.60 4.56 5.27
N LYS A 40 -8.88 4.39 3.97
CA LYS A 40 -8.10 4.95 2.86
C LYS A 40 -8.59 6.34 2.41
N ARG A 41 -9.63 6.87 3.07
CA ARG A 41 -10.24 8.18 2.78
C ARG A 41 -10.04 9.15 3.95
N VAL A 42 -9.94 10.43 3.64
CA VAL A 42 -9.70 11.50 4.62
C VAL A 42 -10.96 11.88 5.40
N ASP A 43 -12.12 11.83 4.75
CA ASP A 43 -13.43 12.11 5.36
C ASP A 43 -13.92 10.99 6.29
N GLU A 44 -13.37 9.78 6.15
CA GLU A 44 -13.67 8.61 6.98
C GLU A 44 -12.65 8.38 8.11
N ARG A 45 -11.80 9.35 8.44
CA ARG A 45 -10.81 9.21 9.54
C ARG A 45 -11.51 8.96 10.87
N THR A 46 -11.01 7.97 11.60
CA THR A 46 -11.45 7.61 12.96
C THR A 46 -10.28 7.58 13.97
N VAL A 47 -9.05 7.53 13.45
CA VAL A 47 -7.80 7.45 14.23
C VAL A 47 -7.07 8.78 14.24
N THR A 48 -6.77 9.34 13.07
CA THR A 48 -6.02 10.59 12.95
C THR A 48 -6.96 11.78 13.10
N ASP A 49 -6.59 12.72 13.96
CA ASP A 49 -7.33 13.98 14.13
C ASP A 49 -7.44 14.77 12.81
N THR A 50 -8.59 15.42 12.60
CA THR A 50 -8.88 16.18 11.38
C THR A 50 -8.05 17.45 11.24
N SER A 51 -7.51 17.98 12.35
CA SER A 51 -6.59 19.13 12.35
C SER A 51 -5.19 18.79 11.85
N VAL A 52 -4.82 17.51 11.78
CA VAL A 52 -3.51 17.08 11.28
C VAL A 52 -3.44 17.34 9.77
N ALA A 53 -2.44 18.14 9.38
CA ALA A 53 -2.19 18.51 8.00
C ALA A 53 -2.00 17.27 7.10
N ILE A 54 -2.49 17.36 5.87
CA ILE A 54 -2.32 16.31 4.86
C ILE A 54 -0.82 16.27 4.47
N PRO A 55 -0.15 15.10 4.60
CA PRO A 55 1.25 14.99 4.21
C PRO A 55 1.44 15.04 2.70
N GLU A 56 2.54 15.67 2.27
CA GLU A 56 2.97 15.62 0.87
C GLU A 56 3.53 14.24 0.53
N CYS A 57 2.99 13.59 -0.51
CA CYS A 57 3.47 12.27 -0.92
C CYS A 57 4.95 12.30 -1.34
N VAL A 58 5.36 13.38 -2.02
CA VAL A 58 6.72 13.58 -2.55
C VAL A 58 7.79 13.73 -1.45
N SER A 59 7.39 13.96 -0.19
CA SER A 59 8.33 14.06 0.93
C SER A 59 8.38 12.78 1.79
N CYS A 60 7.48 11.81 1.61
CA CYS A 60 7.46 10.60 2.45
C CYS A 60 7.52 9.28 1.70
N GLY A 61 6.67 9.03 0.71
CA GLY A 61 6.61 7.76 -0.02
C GLY A 61 6.16 6.53 0.77
N ALA A 62 5.77 6.64 2.04
CA ALA A 62 5.58 5.48 2.94
C ALA A 62 4.60 4.41 2.42
N CYS A 63 3.48 4.81 1.80
CA CYS A 63 2.52 3.85 1.23
C CYS A 63 3.07 3.10 0.01
N CYS A 64 4.05 3.66 -0.69
CA CYS A 64 4.75 3.00 -1.79
C CYS A 64 5.82 2.02 -1.29
N PHE A 65 6.18 2.03 0.00
CA PHE A 65 7.15 1.11 0.57
C PHE A 65 6.55 -0.23 1.03
N PHE A 66 5.23 -0.36 1.23
CA PHE A 66 4.61 -1.64 1.59
C PHE A 66 3.44 -2.05 0.68
N GLY A 67 3.09 -3.33 0.75
CA GLY A 67 1.80 -3.85 0.31
C GLY A 67 1.76 -4.31 -1.15
N MET A 68 0.97 -5.36 -1.37
CA MET A 68 0.55 -5.75 -2.71
C MET A 68 -0.42 -4.69 -3.23
N ILE A 69 -0.14 -4.14 -4.40
CA ILE A 69 -1.03 -3.17 -5.06
C ILE A 69 -1.70 -3.89 -6.22
N PRO A 70 -2.99 -4.26 -6.10
CA PRO A 70 -3.71 -4.89 -7.19
C PRO A 70 -3.95 -3.91 -8.32
N ILE A 71 -3.96 -4.43 -9.52
CA ILE A 71 -4.38 -3.77 -10.76
C ILE A 71 -5.68 -4.46 -11.14
N GLU A 72 -6.79 -3.72 -11.22
CA GLU A 72 -8.06 -4.37 -11.52
C GLU A 72 -8.03 -4.94 -12.94
N ARG A 73 -8.69 -6.09 -13.17
CA ARG A 73 -8.70 -6.76 -14.48
C ARG A 73 -9.19 -5.90 -15.64
N ARG A 74 -9.99 -4.86 -15.36
CA ARG A 74 -10.53 -3.93 -16.36
C ARG A 74 -9.61 -2.72 -16.59
N GLU A 75 -8.57 -2.54 -15.79
CA GLU A 75 -7.62 -1.44 -16.01
C GLU A 75 -6.80 -1.68 -17.29
N PRO A 76 -6.57 -0.63 -18.09
CA PRO A 76 -5.81 -0.77 -19.32
C PRO A 76 -4.35 -1.15 -19.03
N GLU A 77 -3.70 -1.83 -19.97
CA GLU A 77 -2.33 -2.35 -19.80
C GLU A 77 -1.24 -1.29 -19.86
N HIS A 78 -1.57 0.01 -20.01
CA HIS A 78 -0.64 1.15 -20.07
C HIS A 78 0.30 1.35 -18.86
N LEU A 79 0.29 0.47 -17.86
CA LEU A 79 1.25 0.48 -16.76
C LEU A 79 2.63 -0.01 -17.24
N ALA A 80 3.70 0.73 -16.94
CA ALA A 80 5.03 0.40 -17.46
C ALA A 80 5.56 -1.00 -17.06
N GLU A 81 5.24 -1.51 -15.86
CA GLU A 81 5.67 -2.83 -15.39
C GLU A 81 4.74 -3.41 -14.31
N TYR A 82 4.33 -4.67 -14.44
CA TYR A 82 3.52 -5.39 -13.46
C TYR A 82 3.71 -6.92 -13.52
N ILE A 83 3.17 -7.63 -12.52
CA ILE A 83 3.16 -9.09 -12.44
C ILE A 83 1.75 -9.61 -12.74
N GLU A 84 1.63 -10.59 -13.62
CA GLU A 84 0.47 -11.46 -13.74
C GLU A 84 0.69 -12.71 -12.87
N VAL A 85 -0.15 -12.89 -11.87
CA VAL A 85 -0.14 -14.10 -11.04
C VAL A 85 -1.00 -15.14 -11.72
N LEU A 86 -0.41 -16.31 -12.00
CA LEU A 86 -1.06 -17.44 -12.65
C LEU A 86 -1.56 -18.45 -11.61
N ALA A 87 -2.68 -19.11 -11.85
CA ALA A 87 -3.03 -20.30 -11.07
C ALA A 87 -1.96 -21.39 -11.29
N ASP A 88 -1.55 -22.08 -10.22
CA ASP A 88 -0.48 -23.08 -10.27
C ASP A 88 -0.79 -24.16 -11.33
N HIS A 89 0.23 -24.54 -12.10
CA HIS A 89 0.13 -25.51 -13.18
C HIS A 89 -0.86 -25.13 -14.30
N SER A 90 -1.11 -23.83 -14.52
CA SER A 90 -1.96 -23.33 -15.61
C SER A 90 -1.49 -21.95 -16.12
N ASP A 91 -1.96 -21.55 -17.31
CA ASP A 91 -1.74 -20.20 -17.85
C ASP A 91 -2.87 -19.21 -17.47
N VAL A 92 -3.74 -19.58 -16.53
CA VAL A 92 -4.88 -18.74 -16.12
C VAL A 92 -4.41 -17.61 -15.21
N VAL A 93 -4.49 -16.37 -15.68
CA VAL A 93 -4.22 -15.17 -14.87
C VAL A 93 -5.33 -14.98 -13.83
N ILE A 94 -4.96 -15.05 -12.55
CA ILE A 94 -5.89 -14.86 -11.42
C ILE A 94 -5.82 -13.47 -10.80
N GLU A 95 -4.67 -12.81 -10.87
CA GLU A 95 -4.41 -11.49 -10.29
C GLU A 95 -3.41 -10.72 -11.15
N ARG A 96 -3.52 -9.38 -11.16
CA ARG A 96 -2.49 -8.47 -11.67
C ARG A 96 -2.05 -7.57 -10.53
N VAL A 97 -0.75 -7.43 -10.32
CA VAL A 97 -0.20 -6.64 -9.20
C VAL A 97 1.00 -5.81 -9.65
N LEU A 98 1.16 -4.60 -9.11
CA LEU A 98 2.38 -3.84 -9.34
C LEU A 98 3.60 -4.60 -8.81
N TYR A 99 4.69 -4.55 -9.57
CA TYR A 99 5.96 -5.17 -9.18
C TYR A 99 6.51 -4.47 -7.92
N ARG A 100 6.90 -5.27 -6.92
CA ARG A 100 7.61 -4.83 -5.72
C ARG A 100 9.09 -5.21 -5.82
N ASP A 101 9.98 -4.27 -5.57
CA ASP A 101 11.41 -4.52 -5.55
C ASP A 101 11.75 -5.60 -4.52
N GLU A 102 12.53 -6.60 -4.92
CA GLU A 102 12.84 -7.75 -4.07
C GLU A 102 13.82 -7.39 -2.94
N ALA A 103 14.59 -6.31 -3.08
CA ALA A 103 15.59 -5.92 -2.10
C ALA A 103 14.99 -5.29 -0.85
N ASP A 104 14.03 -4.39 -1.02
CA ASP A 104 13.46 -3.58 0.08
C ASP A 104 11.92 -3.60 0.13
N GLY A 105 11.27 -4.26 -0.83
CA GLY A 105 9.84 -4.39 -0.92
C GLY A 105 9.11 -3.16 -1.41
N ARG A 106 9.78 -2.08 -1.83
CA ARG A 106 9.11 -0.86 -2.33
C ARG A 106 8.53 -1.06 -3.72
N CYS A 107 7.62 -0.19 -4.13
CA CYS A 107 7.10 -0.22 -5.50
C CYS A 107 8.26 0.02 -6.49
N ARG A 108 8.39 -0.81 -7.53
CA ARG A 108 9.49 -0.66 -8.52
C ARG A 108 9.41 0.66 -9.31
N HIS A 109 8.23 1.28 -9.37
CA HIS A 109 8.02 2.60 -10.00
C HIS A 109 8.25 3.78 -9.05
N LEU A 110 8.71 3.52 -7.82
CA LEU A 110 9.08 4.57 -6.88
C LEU A 110 10.54 4.96 -7.13
N SER A 111 10.79 6.24 -7.34
CA SER A 111 12.14 6.82 -7.36
C SER A 111 12.40 7.60 -6.08
N GLY A 112 13.67 7.79 -5.75
CA GLY A 112 14.09 8.54 -4.56
C GLY A 112 14.12 7.72 -3.26
N GLU A 113 14.17 8.42 -2.14
CA GLU A 113 14.41 7.88 -0.81
C GLU A 113 13.24 8.18 0.14
N LEU A 114 12.83 7.16 0.90
CA LEU A 114 11.77 7.24 1.90
C LEU A 114 12.01 8.43 2.85
N ALA A 115 10.96 9.21 3.13
CA ALA A 115 11.02 10.35 4.06
C ALA A 115 12.02 11.47 3.69
N VAL A 116 12.60 11.45 2.48
CA VAL A 116 13.51 12.48 1.98
C VAL A 116 12.91 13.18 0.77
N ASN A 117 12.83 12.46 -0.35
CA ASN A 117 12.24 12.94 -1.59
C ASN A 117 11.94 11.72 -2.46
N VAL A 118 10.69 11.61 -2.94
CA VAL A 118 10.27 10.50 -3.78
C VAL A 118 9.46 10.97 -4.98
N GLY A 119 9.48 10.15 -6.03
CA GLY A 119 8.67 10.34 -7.24
C GLY A 119 8.00 9.04 -7.68
N CYS A 120 6.82 9.14 -8.29
CA CYS A 120 6.18 8.01 -8.95
C CYS A 120 6.41 8.11 -10.45
N GLU A 121 7.17 7.18 -11.01
CA GLU A 121 7.54 7.17 -12.44
C GLU A 121 6.35 6.83 -13.36
N VAL A 122 5.25 6.36 -12.77
CA VAL A 122 3.98 6.05 -13.44
C VAL A 122 2.84 6.91 -12.89
N TYR A 123 3.11 8.11 -12.37
CA TYR A 123 2.09 8.94 -11.72
C TYR A 123 0.80 9.14 -12.55
N PRO A 124 0.86 9.41 -13.87
CA PRO A 124 -0.32 9.53 -14.73
C PRO A 124 -1.06 8.20 -14.91
N ASP A 125 -0.31 7.10 -14.94
CA ASP A 125 -0.81 5.75 -15.25
C ASP A 125 -1.15 4.93 -13.99
N ARG A 126 -1.00 5.51 -12.78
CA ARG A 126 -1.20 4.83 -11.49
C ARG A 126 -2.46 3.95 -11.48
N PRO A 127 -2.42 2.71 -10.96
CA PRO A 127 -3.61 1.89 -10.92
C PRO A 127 -4.68 2.49 -10.01
N ARG A 128 -5.93 2.02 -10.15
CA ARG A 128 -7.07 2.50 -9.37
C ARG A 128 -6.83 2.38 -7.87
N ALA A 129 -6.19 1.31 -7.41
CA ALA A 129 -5.80 1.15 -6.01
C ALA A 129 -4.93 2.32 -5.48
N CYS A 130 -4.05 2.88 -6.31
CA CYS A 130 -3.24 4.05 -5.96
C CYS A 130 -3.99 5.37 -6.10
N ARG A 131 -4.94 5.49 -7.04
CA ARG A 131 -5.78 6.69 -7.23
C ARG A 131 -6.84 6.85 -6.14
N ASP A 132 -7.41 5.74 -5.68
CA ASP A 132 -8.42 5.69 -4.63
C ASP A 132 -7.86 5.87 -3.22
N PHE A 133 -6.54 5.95 -3.08
CA PHE A 133 -5.86 6.12 -1.81
C PHE A 133 -5.58 7.60 -1.56
N GLU A 134 -6.08 8.15 -0.46
CA GLU A 134 -5.93 9.56 -0.14
C GLU A 134 -4.77 9.81 0.84
N ALA A 135 -3.91 10.76 0.48
CA ALA A 135 -2.89 11.25 1.37
C ALA A 135 -3.53 11.79 2.66
N GLY A 136 -2.96 11.45 3.80
CA GLY A 136 -3.47 11.81 5.11
C GLY A 136 -4.63 10.95 5.62
N SER A 137 -5.14 9.94 4.89
CA SER A 137 -6.10 9.01 5.51
C SER A 137 -5.51 8.29 6.74
N ASP A 138 -6.33 7.67 7.58
CA ASP A 138 -5.82 6.86 8.71
C ASP A 138 -4.80 5.80 8.24
N ARG A 139 -5.06 5.17 7.09
CA ARG A 139 -4.16 4.20 6.48
C ARG A 139 -2.86 4.84 6.00
N CYS A 140 -2.89 6.09 5.51
CA CYS A 140 -1.68 6.86 5.21
C CYS A 140 -0.80 7.03 6.45
N PHE A 141 -1.37 7.51 7.56
CA PHE A 141 -0.65 7.61 8.83
C PHE A 141 -0.22 6.23 9.36
N GLY A 142 -1.00 5.18 9.12
CA GLY A 142 -0.61 3.80 9.41
C GLY A 142 0.66 3.36 8.69
N TYR A 143 0.79 3.64 7.38
CA TYR A 143 2.02 3.38 6.64
C TYR A 143 3.19 4.22 7.13
N ARG A 144 2.96 5.51 7.40
CA ARG A 144 4.00 6.42 7.91
C ARG A 144 4.57 5.93 9.23
N ARG A 145 3.73 5.50 10.17
CA ARG A 145 4.16 4.89 11.44
C ARG A 145 4.88 3.56 11.24
N MET A 146 4.38 2.70 10.36
CA MET A 146 5.02 1.42 10.04
C MET A 146 6.47 1.59 9.57
N PHE A 147 6.77 2.67 8.86
CA PHE A 147 8.12 2.94 8.35
C PHE A 147 8.89 4.01 9.13
N GLY A 148 8.41 4.38 10.33
CA GLY A 148 9.10 5.34 11.20
C GLY A 148 9.15 6.77 10.66
N VAL A 149 8.30 7.11 9.69
CA VAL A 149 8.14 8.49 9.20
C VAL A 149 7.39 9.33 10.23
N ASP A 150 6.41 8.72 10.89
CA ASP A 150 5.72 9.28 12.05
C ASP A 150 6.00 8.43 13.29
N PRO A 151 5.97 9.02 14.49
CA PRO A 151 6.09 8.26 15.72
C PRO A 151 4.92 7.26 15.87
N PRO A 152 5.13 6.13 16.55
CA PRO A 152 4.02 5.25 16.93
C PRO A 152 3.00 6.00 17.80
N LEU A 153 1.76 5.54 17.79
CA LEU A 153 0.74 6.01 18.73
C LEU A 153 1.20 5.74 20.16
N GLY A 154 0.96 6.68 21.08
CA GLY A 154 1.12 6.44 22.50
C GLY A 154 0.09 5.43 23.03
N ASP A 155 0.33 4.86 24.20
CA ASP A 155 -0.52 3.82 24.78
C ASP A 155 -1.98 4.28 24.94
N ALA A 156 -2.19 5.49 25.46
CA ALA A 156 -3.52 6.07 25.64
C ALA A 156 -4.25 6.32 24.30
N GLU A 157 -3.52 6.76 23.27
CA GLU A 157 -4.08 6.95 21.92
C GLU A 157 -4.47 5.61 21.30
N LEU A 158 -3.62 4.59 21.46
CA LEU A 158 -3.86 3.25 20.96
C LEU A 158 -5.08 2.61 21.65
N GLU A 159 -5.18 2.73 22.97
CA GLU A 159 -6.32 2.22 23.75
C GLU A 159 -7.64 2.86 23.28
N ALA A 160 -7.68 4.18 23.18
CA ALA A 160 -8.86 4.91 22.70
C ALA A 160 -9.27 4.49 21.28
N VAL A 161 -8.29 4.20 20.41
CA VAL A 161 -8.55 3.74 19.05
C VAL A 161 -9.07 2.29 19.02
N LEU A 162 -8.47 1.40 19.80
CA LEU A 162 -8.92 0.00 19.89
C LEU A 162 -10.34 -0.10 20.47
N GLU A 163 -10.69 0.75 21.44
CA GLU A 163 -12.05 0.85 21.96
C GLU A 163 -13.04 1.16 20.83
N LYS A 164 -12.76 2.16 19.99
CA LYS A 164 -13.60 2.50 18.83
C LYS A 164 -13.80 1.32 17.87
N PHE A 165 -12.77 0.49 17.65
CA PHE A 165 -12.89 -0.71 16.80
C PHE A 165 -13.59 -1.89 17.49
N SER A 166 -13.63 -1.91 18.82
CA SER A 166 -14.30 -2.94 19.62
C SER A 166 -15.81 -2.75 19.70
N VAL A 167 -16.30 -1.52 19.48
CA VAL A 167 -17.72 -1.22 19.34
C VAL A 167 -18.22 -1.84 18.04
N ARG A 168 -19.00 -2.93 18.14
CA ARG A 168 -19.73 -3.46 16.98
C ARG A 168 -20.65 -2.36 16.45
N PRO A 169 -20.64 -2.04 15.14
CA PRO A 169 -21.67 -1.17 14.59
C PRO A 169 -23.03 -1.79 14.92
N GLN A 170 -23.91 -1.02 15.58
CA GLN A 170 -25.28 -1.46 15.76
C GLN A 170 -25.88 -1.65 14.36
N PRO A 171 -26.63 -2.75 14.11
CA PRO A 171 -27.34 -2.89 12.86
C PRO A 171 -28.24 -1.66 12.69
N VAL A 172 -28.08 -0.97 11.57
CA VAL A 172 -29.01 0.08 11.17
C VAL A 172 -30.38 -0.58 11.03
N LYS A 173 -31.35 -0.13 11.84
CA LYS A 173 -32.74 -0.61 11.80
C LYS A 173 -33.41 -0.24 10.49
#